data_AF-A0A2V7Q1U7-F1
#
_entry.id   AF-A0A2V7Q1U7-F1
#
_cell.length_a   1.000
_cell.length_b   1.000
_cell.length_c   1.000
_cell.angle_alpha   90.00
_cell.angle_beta   90.00
_cell.angle_gamma   90.00
#
_symmetry.space_group_name_H-M   'P 1'
#
loop_
_entity.id
_entity.type
_entity.pdbx_description
1 polymer ?
#
loop_
_entity_poly.entity_id
_entity_poly.type
_entity_poly.pdbx_seq_one_letter_code
_entity_poly.pdbx_strand_id
1 'polypeptide(L)'
;MVVAIRIPRRRYSHQVFEKVGARRAQAIAKVGLAVTHSGAGWRVVAASVAPTIRRCPAVERLLETGAAPAAPGDLLPAIAQDVAPIDDIRSSAHYRTRVMAQLLYHDLRDFWGKRA
;
A
#
# COMPACT_ATOMS: atom_id res chain seq x y z
N MET A 1 -12.65 -12.19 22.77
CA MET A 1 -11.95 -13.31 22.10
C MET A 1 -12.36 -13.34 20.63
N VAL A 2 -11.40 -13.32 19.70
CA VAL A 2 -11.69 -13.52 18.27
C VAL A 2 -11.66 -15.03 17.99
N VAL A 3 -12.76 -15.59 17.47
CA VAL A 3 -12.90 -17.04 17.25
C VAL A 3 -12.87 -17.45 15.78
N ALA A 4 -13.08 -16.52 14.86
CA ALA A 4 -13.05 -16.80 13.43
C ALA A 4 -12.75 -15.55 12.59
N ILE A 5 -12.09 -15.76 11.45
CA ILE A 5 -11.95 -14.80 10.36
C ILE A 5 -12.36 -15.53 9.08
N ARG A 6 -13.27 -14.94 8.30
CA ARG A 6 -13.73 -15.53 7.04
C ARG A 6 -13.05 -14.82 5.87
N ILE A 7 -12.29 -15.59 5.10
CA ILE A 7 -11.58 -15.09 3.92
C ILE A 7 -12.34 -15.55 2.68
N PRO A 8 -12.81 -14.64 1.81
CA PRO A 8 -13.52 -15.04 0.62
C PRO A 8 -12.56 -15.68 -0.39
N ARG A 9 -12.95 -16.82 -0.97
CA ARG A 9 -12.24 -17.42 -2.10
C ARG A 9 -12.56 -16.61 -3.36
N ARG A 10 -11.62 -15.78 -3.80
CA ARG A 10 -11.78 -14.90 -4.97
C ARG A 10 -10.61 -15.06 -5.90
N ARG A 11 -10.86 -14.80 -7.18
CA ARG A 11 -9.80 -14.64 -8.18
C ARG A 11 -9.35 -13.19 -8.17
N TYR A 12 -8.04 -12.99 -8.01
CA TYR A 12 -7.40 -11.69 -8.08
C TYR A 12 -6.63 -11.60 -9.38
N SER A 13 -6.78 -10.48 -10.10
CA SER A 13 -5.93 -10.20 -11.28
C SER A 13 -4.59 -9.62 -10.85
N HIS A 14 -4.50 -9.09 -9.63
CA HIS A 14 -3.28 -8.62 -9.01
C HIS A 14 -3.37 -8.82 -7.49
N GLN A 15 -2.28 -9.28 -6.86
CA GLN A 15 -2.15 -9.35 -5.42
C GLN A 15 -0.67 -9.26 -5.02
N VAL A 16 -0.36 -8.39 -4.07
CA VAL A 16 0.99 -8.25 -3.50
C VAL A 16 0.88 -7.90 -2.02
N PHE A 17 1.87 -8.36 -1.25
CA PHE A 17 2.07 -7.97 0.13
C PHE A 17 3.54 -7.64 0.36
N GLU A 18 3.80 -6.41 0.79
CA GLU A 18 5.12 -5.90 1.08
C GLU A 18 5.29 -5.63 2.57
N LYS A 19 6.43 -6.07 3.10
CA LYS A 19 6.83 -5.82 4.49
C LYS A 19 8.21 -5.19 4.53
N VAL A 20 8.27 -3.93 4.90
CA VAL A 20 9.53 -3.20 5.07
C VAL A 20 9.92 -3.19 6.54
N GLY A 21 11.06 -3.82 6.85
CA GLY A 21 11.69 -3.81 8.18
C GLY A 21 13.07 -3.15 8.15
N ALA A 22 13.74 -3.08 9.31
CA ALA A 22 15.14 -2.64 9.38
C ALA A 22 16.14 -3.70 8.88
N ARG A 23 15.68 -4.95 8.73
CA ARG A 23 16.44 -6.12 8.30
C ARG A 23 15.49 -7.14 7.67
N ARG A 24 16.04 -8.14 6.98
CA ARG A 24 15.25 -9.11 6.18
C ARG A 24 14.41 -10.09 6.99
N ALA A 25 14.79 -10.40 8.24
CA ALA A 25 14.11 -11.37 9.09
C ALA A 25 13.98 -10.87 10.53
N GLN A 26 13.00 -11.40 11.27
CA GLN A 26 12.76 -11.06 12.69
C GLN A 26 12.69 -9.55 12.94
N ALA A 27 11.90 -8.84 12.13
CA ALA A 27 11.74 -7.38 12.20
C ALA A 27 10.27 -6.97 12.29
N ILE A 28 10.00 -5.95 13.10
CA ILE A 28 8.71 -5.25 13.12
C ILE A 28 8.66 -4.33 11.90
N ALA A 29 7.50 -4.29 11.24
CA ALA A 29 7.32 -3.49 10.03
C ALA A 29 7.38 -1.99 10.33
N LYS A 30 8.21 -1.27 9.55
CA LYS A 30 8.19 0.19 9.40
C LYS A 30 7.02 0.62 8.52
N VAL A 31 6.80 -0.14 7.44
CA VAL A 31 5.67 -0.01 6.50
C VAL A 31 5.24 -1.43 6.13
N GLY A 32 3.94 -1.68 6.16
CA GLY A 32 3.33 -2.86 5.53
C GLY A 32 2.32 -2.39 4.49
N LEU A 33 2.28 -3.04 3.33
CA LEU A 33 1.38 -2.70 2.25
C LEU A 33 0.78 -3.97 1.66
N ALA A 34 -0.53 -4.00 1.49
CA ALA A 34 -1.23 -5.05 0.75
C ALA A 34 -2.04 -4.38 -0.36
N VAL A 35 -1.85 -4.84 -1.59
CA VAL A 35 -2.60 -4.33 -2.74
C VAL A 35 -3.23 -5.51 -3.46
N THR A 36 -4.52 -5.39 -3.78
CA THR A 36 -5.23 -6.38 -4.60
C THR A 36 -6.10 -5.70 -5.65
N HIS A 37 -6.28 -6.37 -6.77
CA HIS A 37 -7.28 -6.03 -7.77
C HIS A 37 -8.09 -7.27 -8.14
N SER A 38 -9.41 -7.09 -8.22
CA SER A 38 -10.37 -8.15 -8.55
C SER A 38 -11.57 -7.56 -9.28
N GLY A 39 -12.61 -8.36 -9.55
CA GLY A 39 -13.88 -7.83 -10.07
C GLY A 39 -14.57 -6.80 -9.17
N ALA A 40 -14.12 -6.64 -7.91
CA ALA A 40 -14.60 -5.61 -6.98
C ALA A 40 -13.73 -4.33 -6.95
N GLY A 41 -12.83 -4.17 -7.92
CA GLY A 41 -11.89 -3.06 -8.05
C GLY A 41 -10.64 -3.20 -7.17
N TRP A 42 -9.94 -2.10 -6.98
CA TRP A 42 -8.73 -2.01 -6.15
C TRP A 42 -9.05 -2.08 -4.66
N ARG A 43 -8.15 -2.73 -3.91
CA ARG A 43 -8.05 -2.60 -2.45
C ARG A 43 -6.61 -2.36 -2.08
N VAL A 44 -6.35 -1.24 -1.40
CA VAL A 44 -5.03 -0.87 -0.89
C VAL A 44 -5.14 -0.74 0.62
N VAL A 45 -4.30 -1.48 1.34
CA VAL A 45 -4.28 -1.47 2.81
C VAL A 45 -2.86 -1.27 3.28
N ALA A 46 -2.66 -0.34 4.19
CA ALA A 46 -1.37 0.00 4.75
C ALA A 46 -1.34 -0.18 6.27
N ALA A 47 -0.18 -0.63 6.76
CA ALA A 47 0.10 -0.85 8.17
C ALA A 47 1.35 -0.07 8.59
N SER A 48 1.44 0.27 9.88
CA SER A 48 2.52 1.10 10.45
C SER A 48 2.63 2.51 9.86
N VAL A 49 1.57 3.02 9.21
CA VAL A 49 1.51 4.38 8.63
C VAL A 49 0.38 5.23 9.22
N ALA A 50 -0.29 4.73 10.26
CA ALA A 50 -1.35 5.39 11.01
C ALA A 50 -1.51 4.66 12.37
N PRO A 51 -2.35 5.16 13.31
CA PRO A 51 -2.59 4.50 14.60
C PRO A 51 -3.11 3.05 14.50
N THR A 52 -3.81 2.72 13.41
CA THR A 52 -4.33 1.38 13.10
C THR A 52 -4.04 1.01 11.64
N ILE A 53 -4.32 -0.24 11.26
CA ILE A 53 -4.31 -0.64 9.85
C ILE A 53 -5.36 0.19 9.09
N ARG A 54 -4.97 0.80 7.96
CA ARG A 54 -5.84 1.67 7.17
C ARG A 54 -6.03 1.12 5.78
N ARG A 55 -7.28 1.11 5.32
CA ARG A 55 -7.58 1.07 3.90
C ARG A 55 -7.32 2.45 3.30
N CYS A 56 -6.84 2.50 2.07
CA CYS A 56 -6.41 3.70 1.37
C CYS A 56 -7.34 4.03 0.17
N PRO A 57 -8.57 4.52 0.41
CA PRO A 57 -9.53 4.80 -0.65
C PRO A 57 -9.12 5.93 -1.61
N ALA A 58 -8.33 6.91 -1.18
CA ALA A 58 -7.82 7.93 -2.10
C ALA A 58 -6.80 7.34 -3.08
N VAL A 59 -5.90 6.48 -2.59
CA VAL A 59 -4.99 5.71 -3.45
C VAL A 59 -5.77 4.79 -4.38
N GLU A 60 -6.78 4.06 -3.89
CA GLU A 60 -7.65 3.21 -4.72
C GLU A 60 -8.29 4.00 -5.87
N ARG A 61 -8.89 5.16 -5.59
CA ARG A 61 -9.48 6.02 -6.64
C ARG A 61 -8.46 6.44 -7.70
N LEU A 62 -7.24 6.77 -7.28
CA LEU A 62 -6.16 7.10 -8.21
C LEU A 62 -5.83 5.90 -9.12
N LEU A 63 -5.73 4.69 -8.57
CA LEU A 63 -5.48 3.47 -9.34
C LEU A 63 -6.61 3.13 -10.32
N GLU A 64 -7.87 3.38 -9.94
CA GLU A 64 -9.03 3.20 -10.83
C GLU A 64 -8.96 4.09 -12.09
N THR A 65 -8.27 5.23 -12.04
CA THR A 65 -8.07 6.08 -13.23
C THR A 65 -7.19 5.40 -14.30
N GLY A 66 -6.32 4.49 -13.89
CA GLY A 66 -5.35 3.83 -14.77
C GLY A 66 -4.25 4.73 -15.34
N ALA A 67 -4.17 6.00 -14.93
CA ALA A 67 -3.12 6.93 -15.36
C ALA A 67 -1.78 6.67 -14.65
N ALA A 68 -0.78 6.24 -15.41
CA ALA A 68 0.55 5.93 -14.88
C ALA A 68 1.19 7.15 -14.18
N PRO A 69 1.61 7.03 -12.90
CA PRO A 69 2.42 8.06 -12.27
C PRO A 69 3.77 8.15 -13.01
N ALA A 70 4.26 9.36 -13.25
CA ALA A 70 5.58 9.58 -13.84
C ALA A 70 6.68 9.28 -12.83
N ALA A 71 6.44 9.59 -11.55
CA ALA A 71 7.35 9.33 -10.44
C ALA A 71 6.60 8.89 -9.18
N PRO A 72 7.27 8.27 -8.20
CA PRO A 72 6.67 7.93 -6.90
C PRO A 72 6.03 9.13 -6.19
N GLY A 73 6.56 10.35 -6.42
CA GLY A 73 6.05 11.59 -5.84
C GLY A 73 4.60 11.89 -6.19
N ASP A 74 4.13 11.44 -7.36
CA ASP A 74 2.77 11.70 -7.85
C ASP A 74 1.68 10.98 -7.02
N LEU A 75 2.08 9.97 -6.25
CA LEU A 75 1.20 9.22 -5.36
C LEU A 75 1.01 9.91 -4.00
N LEU A 76 1.90 10.85 -3.63
CA LEU A 76 1.92 11.47 -2.30
C LEU A 76 0.62 12.20 -1.94
N PRO A 77 -0.03 12.97 -2.85
CA PRO A 77 -1.29 13.65 -2.52
C PRO A 77 -2.42 12.69 -2.16
N ALA A 78 -2.49 11.51 -2.78
CA ALA A 78 -3.47 10.49 -2.45
C ALA A 78 -3.12 9.78 -1.13
N ILE A 79 -1.84 9.43 -0.93
CA ILE A 79 -1.36 8.81 0.32
C ILE A 79 -1.65 9.71 1.53
N ALA A 80 -1.41 11.03 1.42
CA ALA A 80 -1.63 11.99 2.50
C ALA A 80 -3.09 12.12 2.95
N GLN A 81 -4.06 11.75 2.09
CA GLN A 81 -5.48 11.71 2.47
C GLN A 81 -5.84 10.48 3.30
N ASP A 82 -5.10 9.38 3.13
CA ASP A 82 -5.45 8.09 3.69
C ASP A 82 -4.69 7.77 4.99
N VAL A 83 -3.47 8.29 5.13
CA VAL A 83 -2.54 7.92 6.20
C VAL A 83 -1.80 9.13 6.79
N ALA A 84 -1.43 9.03 8.07
CA ALA A 84 -0.71 10.07 8.81
C ALA A 84 0.37 9.38 9.68
N PRO A 85 1.54 9.07 9.09
CA PRO A 85 2.60 8.35 9.79
C PRO A 85 3.22 9.20 10.90
N ILE A 86 3.76 8.53 11.92
CA ILE A 86 4.51 9.15 13.01
C ILE A 86 6.00 8.85 12.90
N ASP A 87 6.81 9.66 13.57
CA ASP A 87 8.19 9.34 13.87
C ASP A 87 8.26 8.38 15.06
N ASP A 88 9.14 7.37 14.99
CA ASP A 88 9.55 6.58 16.14
C ASP A 88 10.97 5.99 15.94
N ILE A 89 11.42 5.18 16.90
CA ILE A 89 12.74 4.52 16.88
C ILE A 89 13.01 3.63 15.65
N ARG A 90 11.97 3.16 14.96
CA ARG A 90 12.08 2.29 13.77
C ARG A 90 12.29 3.10 12.50
N SER A 91 11.63 4.26 12.37
CA SER A 91 11.80 5.19 11.25
C SER A 91 10.96 6.46 11.41
N SER A 92 11.32 7.49 10.65
CA SER A 92 10.56 8.73 10.53
C SER A 92 9.26 8.59 9.72
N ALA A 93 8.32 9.49 9.95
CA ALA A 93 7.10 9.67 9.17
C ALA A 93 7.44 9.94 7.70
N HIS A 94 8.41 10.82 7.44
CA HIS A 94 8.89 11.11 6.09
C HIS A 94 9.37 9.86 5.35
N TYR A 95 10.20 9.04 6.01
CA TYR A 95 10.68 7.77 5.43
C TYR A 95 9.51 6.83 5.10
N ARG A 96 8.56 6.66 6.04
CA ARG A 96 7.40 5.79 5.85
C ARG A 96 6.55 6.21 4.65
N THR A 97 6.25 7.50 4.53
CA THR A 97 5.48 8.05 3.41
C THR A 97 6.18 7.81 2.08
N ARG A 98 7.50 8.11 2.01
CA ARG A 98 8.28 7.89 0.78
C ARG A 98 8.37 6.43 0.38
N VAL A 99 8.59 5.53 1.33
CA VAL A 99 8.65 4.09 1.09
C VAL A 99 7.31 3.58 0.58
N MET A 100 6.19 3.97 1.19
CA MET A 100 4.85 3.57 0.73
C MET A 100 4.62 3.98 -0.73
N ALA A 101 5.00 5.21 -1.10
CA ALA A 101 4.92 5.68 -2.48
C ALA A 101 5.82 4.88 -3.43
N GLN A 102 7.04 4.55 -3.00
CA GLN A 102 7.99 3.77 -3.79
C GLN A 102 7.49 2.35 -4.07
N LEU A 103 6.92 1.69 -3.05
CA LEU A 103 6.33 0.35 -3.19
C LEU A 103 5.17 0.37 -4.19
N LEU A 104 4.21 1.28 -4.00
CA LEU A 104 3.07 1.44 -4.92
C LEU A 104 3.53 1.69 -6.37
N TYR A 105 4.55 2.54 -6.56
CA TYR A 105 5.08 2.85 -7.89
C TYR A 105 5.71 1.63 -8.57
N HIS A 106 6.58 0.89 -7.85
CA HIS A 106 7.30 -0.24 -8.43
C HIS A 106 6.46 -1.50 -8.58
N ASP A 107 5.67 -1.85 -7.57
CA ASP A 107 4.89 -3.10 -7.57
C ASP A 107 3.75 -3.07 -8.60
N LEU A 108 3.27 -1.86 -8.91
CA LEU A 108 2.20 -1.65 -9.89
C LEU A 108 2.73 -1.31 -11.28
N ARG A 109 4.06 -1.23 -11.50
CA ARG A 109 4.65 -0.86 -12.80
C ARG A 109 4.07 -1.66 -13.97
N ASP A 110 3.91 -2.97 -13.78
CA ASP A 110 3.35 -3.85 -14.81
C ASP A 110 1.86 -3.61 -15.06
N PHE A 111 1.12 -3.11 -14.07
CA PHE A 111 -0.27 -2.72 -14.28
C PHE A 111 -0.36 -1.47 -15.16
N TRP A 112 0.48 -0.46 -14.88
CA TRP A 112 0.53 0.77 -15.67
C TRP A 112 1.06 0.54 -17.10
N GLY A 113 2.04 -0.36 -17.28
CA GLY A 113 2.69 -0.63 -18.56
C GLY A 113 1.92 -1.55 -19.52
N LYS A 114 0.88 -2.25 -19.06
CA LYS A 114 0.09 -3.21 -19.89
C LYS A 114 -1.08 -2.57 -20.64
N ARG A 115 -1.18 -1.23 -20.69
CA ARG A 115 -2.24 -0.48 -21.39
C ARG A 115 -1.72 0.35 -22.57
N ALA A 116 -0.72 -0.14 -23.29
CA ALA A 116 -0.35 0.35 -24.62
C ALA A 116 -1.05 -0.47 -25.70
#